data_AF-A0A968HN63-F1
#
_entry.id   AF-A0A968HN63-F1
#
_cell.length_a   1.000
_cell.length_b   1.000
_cell.length_c   1.000
_cell.angle_alpha   90.00
_cell.angle_beta   90.00
_cell.angle_gamma   90.00
#
_symmetry.space_group_name_H-M   'P 1'
#
loop_
_entity.id
_entity.type
_entity.pdbx_description
1 polymer ?
#
loop_
_entity_poly.entity_id
_entity_poly.type
_entity_poly.pdbx_seq_one_letter_code
_entity_poly.pdbx_strand_id
1 'polypeptide(L)' 'MRVFFRRRFEASTGIDCSEFYSDGEFFPLVAAARLEAWIDSPEADRYEPGVRYFFGHRIPNST' A
#
# COMPACT_ATOMS: atom_id res chain seq x y z
N MET A 1 10.62 6.22 -2.26
CA MET A 1 9.81 5.12 -2.85
C MET A 1 9.62 5.40 -4.34
N ARG A 2 9.83 4.43 -5.25
CA ARG A 2 9.46 4.64 -6.67
C ARG A 2 7.93 4.79 -6.74
N VAL A 3 7.42 5.76 -7.53
CA VAL A 3 5.98 6.08 -7.67
C VAL A 3 5.11 4.84 -7.91
N PHE A 4 5.65 3.85 -8.61
CA PHE A 4 5.01 2.55 -8.86
C PHE A 4 4.60 1.81 -7.57
N PHE A 5 5.48 1.77 -6.56
CA PHE A 5 5.22 1.02 -5.33
C PHE A 5 4.14 1.69 -4.47
N ARG A 6 4.09 3.03 -4.43
CA ARG A 6 2.99 3.77 -3.78
C ARG A 6 1.64 3.36 -4.38
N ARG A 7 1.51 3.50 -5.69
CA ARG A 7 0.25 3.23 -6.40
C ARG A 7 -0.17 1.77 -6.25
N ARG A 8 0.79 0.84 -6.26
CA ARG A 8 0.51 -0.58 -6.05
C ARG A 8 0.01 -0.84 -4.63
N PHE A 9 0.66 -0.27 -3.61
CA PHE A 9 0.23 -0.40 -2.23
C PHE A 9 -1.19 0.15 -2.04
N GLU A 10 -1.45 1.38 -2.45
CA GLU A 10 -2.75 2.05 -2.34
C GLU A 10 -3.84 1.31 -3.11
N ALA A 11 -3.60 0.91 -4.36
CA ALA A 11 -4.59 0.17 -5.14
C ALA A 11 -4.87 -1.23 -4.57
N SER A 12 -3.87 -1.89 -3.98
CA SER A 12 -4.05 -3.21 -3.37
C SER A 12 -4.72 -3.16 -2.01
N THR A 13 -4.45 -2.13 -1.21
CA THR A 13 -4.94 -2.03 0.17
C THR A 13 -6.17 -1.16 0.35
N GLY A 14 -6.37 -0.18 -0.53
CA GLY A 14 -7.35 0.90 -0.36
C GLY A 14 -6.91 1.97 0.64
N ILE A 15 -5.68 1.91 1.15
CA ILE A 15 -5.14 2.90 2.10
C ILE A 15 -4.74 4.16 1.35
N ASP A 16 -5.32 5.29 1.76
CA ASP A 16 -4.96 6.60 1.23
C ASP A 16 -3.49 6.93 1.51
N CYS A 17 -2.75 7.21 0.44
CA CYS A 17 -1.33 7.58 0.49
C CYS A 17 -1.11 9.07 0.15
N SER A 18 -2.16 9.89 0.17
CA SER A 18 -2.10 11.33 -0.13
C SER A 18 -1.09 12.06 0.77
N GLU A 19 -1.09 11.74 2.07
CA GLU A 19 -0.17 12.32 3.07
C GLU A 19 1.31 12.00 2.85
N PHE A 20 1.65 11.08 1.95
CA PHE A 20 3.05 10.82 1.61
C PHE A 20 3.66 11.99 0.83
N TYR A 21 2.83 12.92 0.39
CA TYR A 21 3.23 14.10 -0.36
C TYR A 21 2.63 15.35 0.26
N SER A 22 3.42 16.43 0.27
CA SER A 22 2.95 17.79 0.54
C SER A 22 3.57 18.70 -0.50
N ASP A 23 2.75 19.55 -1.13
CA ASP A 23 3.19 20.45 -2.21
C ASP A 23 3.98 19.76 -3.35
N GLY A 24 3.64 18.50 -3.63
CA GLY A 24 4.31 17.68 -4.66
C GLY A 24 5.65 17.07 -4.25
N GLU A 25 6.16 17.41 -3.07
CA GLU A 25 7.36 16.80 -2.48
C GLU A 25 7.02 15.52 -1.73
N PHE A 26 7.88 14.50 -1.80
CA PHE A 26 7.69 13.23 -1.12
C PHE A 26 8.29 13.25 0.29
N PHE A 27 7.50 12.86 1.29
CA PHE A 27 7.88 12.86 2.71
C PHE A 27 8.19 11.44 3.18
N PRO A 28 9.46 11.00 3.15
CA PRO A 28 9.82 9.60 3.38
C PRO A 28 9.50 9.10 4.79
N LEU A 29 9.64 9.94 5.81
CA LEU A 29 9.37 9.57 7.21
C LEU A 29 7.88 9.35 7.46
N VAL A 30 7.01 10.18 6.87
CA VAL A 30 5.55 10.01 6.95
C VAL A 30 5.14 8.70 6.29
N ALA A 31 5.66 8.44 5.08
CA ALA A 31 5.40 7.20 4.36
C ALA A 31 5.89 5.97 5.14
N ALA A 32 7.09 6.02 5.71
CA ALA A 32 7.64 4.92 6.51
C ALA A 32 6.78 4.63 7.74
N ALA A 33 6.46 5.66 8.54
CA ALA A 33 5.65 5.51 9.74
C ALA A 33 4.26 4.92 9.43
N ARG A 34 3.63 5.34 8.32
CA ARG A 34 2.33 4.81 7.92
C ARG A 34 2.40 3.34 7.47
N LEU A 35 3.45 2.98 6.74
CA LEU A 35 3.67 1.61 6.28
C LEU A 35 4.02 0.66 7.44
N GLU A 36 4.85 1.10 8.39
CA GLU A 36 5.17 0.35 9.61
C GLU A 36 3.90 0.10 10.43
N ALA A 37 3.10 1.15 10.67
CA ALA A 37 1.83 1.02 11.38
C ALA A 37 0.84 0.07 10.67
N TRP A 38 0.88 -0.04 9.35
CA TRP A 38 0.08 -1.01 8.60
C TRP A 38 0.64 -2.43 8.69
N ILE A 39 1.97 -2.60 8.59
CA ILE A 39 2.63 -3.91 8.72
C ILE A 39 2.34 -4.52 10.10
N ASP A 40 2.32 -3.69 11.15
CA ASP A 40 2.02 -4.11 12.52
C ASP A 40 0.52 -4.33 12.78
N SER A 41 -0.34 -4.10 11.78
CA SER A 41 -1.79 -4.22 11.91
C SER A 41 -2.30 -5.61 11.47
N PRO A 42 -3.38 -6.14 12.08
CA PRO A 42 -3.97 -7.43 11.67
C PRO A 42 -4.46 -7.45 10.22
N GLU A 43 -4.68 -6.28 9.60
CA GLU A 43 -5.05 -6.18 8.19
C GLU A 43 -3.93 -6.65 7.25
N ALA A 44 -2.66 -6.46 7.60
CA ALA A 44 -1.54 -6.91 6.78
C ALA A 44 -1.50 -8.43 6.61
N ASP A 45 -1.92 -9.19 7.63
CA ASP A 45 -1.98 -10.66 7.61
C ASP A 45 -2.92 -11.23 6.54
N ARG A 46 -3.80 -10.39 5.97
CA ARG A 46 -4.74 -10.78 4.91
C ARG A 46 -4.09 -10.82 3.52
N TYR A 47 -2.85 -10.34 3.38
CA TYR A 47 -2.15 -10.20 2.12
C TYR A 47 -1.07 -11.27 1.95
N GLU A 48 -1.22 -12.09 0.91
CA GLU A 48 -0.29 -13.18 0.60
C GLU A 48 0.76 -12.74 -0.43
N PRO A 49 2.04 -13.12 -0.25
CA PRO A 49 3.07 -12.91 -1.26
C PRO A 49 2.69 -13.53 -2.61
N GLY A 50 2.89 -12.77 -3.69
CA GLY A 50 2.61 -13.21 -5.06
C GLY A 50 1.14 -13.15 -5.48
N VAL A 51 0.21 -12.80 -4.58
CA VAL A 51 -1.22 -12.66 -4.88
C VAL A 51 -1.54 -11.21 -5.27
N ARG A 52 -2.47 -11.04 -6.22
CA ARG A 52 -2.96 -9.73 -6.64
C ARG A 52 -4.18 -9.33 -5.82
N TYR A 53 -4.23 -8.07 -5.42
CA TYR A 53 -5.36 -7.50 -4.70
C TYR A 53 -5.77 -6.16 -5.32
N PHE A 54 -7.06 -5.85 -5.23
CA PHE A 54 -7.63 -4.54 -5.51
C PHE A 54 -8.57 -4.15 -4.38
N PHE A 55 -8.27 -3.05 -3.67
CA PHE A 55 -9.03 -2.60 -2.50
C PHE A 55 -9.28 -3.71 -1.46
N GLY A 56 -8.25 -4.51 -1.16
CA GLY A 56 -8.33 -5.63 -0.21
C GLY A 56 -9.04 -6.88 -0.73
N HIS A 57 -9.55 -6.86 -1.96
CA HIS A 57 -10.14 -8.04 -2.59
C HIS A 57 -9.11 -8.78 -3.42
N ARG A 58 -8.94 -10.07 -3.13
CA ARG A 58 -8.08 -10.97 -3.92
C ARG A 58 -8.59 -11.05 -5.36
N ILE A 59 -7.72 -10.78 -6.32
CA ILE A 59 -8.00 -10.93 -7.74
C ILE A 59 -7.57 -12.34 -8.17
N PRO A 60 -8.47 -13.18 -8.69
CA PRO A 60 -8.11 -14.49 -9.20
C PRO A 60 -7.02 -14.40 -10.28
N ASN A 61 -6.16 -15.40 -10.33
CA ASN A 61 -5.36 -15.61 -11.52
C ASN A 61 -6.29 -16.16 -12.60
N SER A 62 -6.54 -15.36 -13.63
CA SER A 62 -7.13 -15.86 -14.87
C SER A 62 -6.11 -16.80 -15.52
N THR A 63 -6.44 -18.10 -15.54
CA THR A 63 -5.72 -19.12 -16.30
C THR A 63 -5.76 -18.80 -17.79
#